data_AF-H9GJB6-F1
#
_entry.id   AF-H9GJB6-F1
#
_cell.length_a   1.000
_cell.length_b   1.000
_cell.length_c   1.000
_cell.angle_alpha   90.00
_cell.angle_beta   90.00
_cell.angle_gamma   90.00
#
_symmetry.space_group_name_H-M   'P 1'
#
loop_
_entity.id
_entity.type
_entity.pdbx_description
1 polymer ?
#
loop_
_entity_poly.entity_id
_entity_poly.type
_entity_poly.pdbx_seq_one_letter_code
_entity_poly.pdbx_strand_id
1 'polypeptide(L)'
;MPKVKRSRKPPPDGWELIEPTLDELDQKMREAETEPHEGKRKVESLWPIFRIHHQKTRYIFDLFYKRKAISRELYEYCIREGYADKNLIAKWKKQGYENLCCLRCIQTRDTNFGTNCICRVPKGKLEVVRAYLFIYLFTVFIIILQYLSNTPKVAIFLALSPALHTFFSIESCKLAAISFPDYMDSGNQTVKGPCGTG
;
A
#
# COMPACT_ATOMS: atom_id res chain seq x y z
N MET A 1 -15.77 16.66 -24.15
CA MET A 1 -16.94 15.83 -24.54
C MET A 1 -17.29 14.90 -23.38
N PRO A 2 -18.50 14.86 -22.81
CA PRO A 2 -18.79 13.99 -21.66
C PRO A 2 -18.72 12.51 -22.05
N LYS A 3 -18.47 11.63 -21.06
CA LYS A 3 -18.44 10.17 -21.29
C LYS A 3 -19.81 9.72 -21.79
N VAL A 4 -19.84 8.92 -22.87
CA VAL A 4 -21.10 8.38 -23.42
C VAL A 4 -21.75 7.51 -22.36
N LYS A 5 -22.92 7.93 -21.88
CA LYS A 5 -23.72 7.19 -20.90
C LYS A 5 -24.20 5.89 -21.52
N ARG A 6 -23.99 4.77 -20.83
CA ARG A 6 -24.44 3.44 -21.29
C ARG A 6 -25.92 3.25 -20.99
N SER A 7 -26.40 3.80 -19.88
CA SER A 7 -27.82 3.84 -19.54
C SER A 7 -28.57 4.96 -20.27
N ARG A 8 -29.75 4.63 -20.80
CA ARG A 8 -30.72 5.59 -21.35
C ARG A 8 -31.60 6.25 -20.28
N LYS A 9 -31.52 5.81 -19.02
CA LYS A 9 -32.32 6.36 -17.92
C LYS A 9 -31.76 7.71 -17.48
N PRO A 10 -32.63 8.66 -17.07
CA PRO A 10 -32.18 9.92 -16.50
C PRO A 10 -31.33 9.69 -15.25
N PRO A 11 -30.34 10.57 -14.97
CA PRO A 11 -29.52 10.45 -13.77
C PRO A 11 -30.40 10.59 -12.51
N PRO A 12 -30.12 9.83 -11.43
CA PRO A 12 -30.87 9.93 -10.17
C PRO A 12 -30.62 11.24 -9.42
N ASP A 13 -31.46 11.53 -8.44
CA ASP A 13 -31.36 12.73 -7.60
C ASP A 13 -29.97 12.88 -6.94
N GLY A 14 -29.44 14.10 -6.97
CA GLY A 14 -28.11 14.44 -6.43
C GLY A 14 -26.94 14.27 -7.41
N TRP A 15 -27.20 13.92 -8.68
CA TRP A 15 -26.16 13.85 -9.72
C TRP A 15 -25.49 15.21 -10.00
N GLU A 16 -26.26 16.30 -9.98
CA GLU A 16 -25.79 17.66 -10.30
C GLU A 16 -24.61 18.12 -9.42
N LEU A 17 -24.57 17.68 -8.15
CA LEU A 17 -23.49 18.07 -7.23
C LEU A 17 -22.19 17.33 -7.49
N ILE A 18 -22.25 16.10 -8.04
CA ILE A 18 -21.07 15.25 -8.25
C ILE A 18 -20.54 15.32 -9.68
N GLU A 19 -21.42 15.63 -10.65
CA GLU A 19 -21.09 15.75 -12.06
C GLU A 19 -19.85 16.61 -12.35
N PRO A 20 -19.71 17.86 -11.85
CA PRO A 20 -18.54 18.69 -12.19
C PRO A 20 -17.23 18.05 -11.75
N THR A 21 -17.20 17.47 -10.55
CA THR A 21 -15.99 16.83 -10.02
C THR A 21 -15.63 15.54 -10.75
N LEU A 22 -16.64 14.77 -11.19
CA LEU A 22 -16.42 13.56 -11.96
C LEU A 22 -15.93 13.87 -13.38
N ASP A 23 -16.47 14.92 -14.00
CA ASP A 23 -16.04 15.39 -15.31
C ASP A 23 -14.59 15.92 -15.27
N GLU A 24 -14.20 16.64 -14.21
CA GLU A 24 -12.80 17.05 -14.01
C GLU A 24 -11.85 15.84 -13.90
N LEU A 25 -12.27 14.78 -13.20
CA LEU A 25 -11.46 13.56 -13.06
C LEU A 25 -11.38 12.76 -14.36
N ASP A 26 -12.47 12.68 -15.12
CA ASP A 26 -12.48 12.04 -16.43
C ASP A 26 -11.69 12.85 -17.47
N GLN A 27 -11.70 14.18 -17.37
CA GLN A 27 -10.85 15.05 -18.18
C GLN A 27 -9.36 14.80 -17.90
N LYS A 28 -8.96 14.73 -16.63
CA LYS A 28 -7.60 14.33 -16.22
C LYS A 28 -7.21 12.94 -16.71
N MET A 29 -8.16 12.00 -16.77
CA MET A 29 -7.92 10.65 -17.29
C MET A 29 -7.57 10.70 -18.79
N ARG A 30 -8.26 11.52 -19.58
CA ARG A 30 -7.94 11.70 -21.00
C ARG A 30 -6.60 12.36 -21.21
N GLU A 31 -6.28 13.38 -20.41
CA GLU A 31 -4.97 14.03 -20.46
C GLU A 31 -3.85 13.02 -20.21
N ALA A 32 -4.01 12.15 -19.22
CA ALA A 32 -3.07 11.06 -18.93
C ALA A 32 -2.99 10.00 -20.04
N GLU A 33 -4.09 9.72 -20.75
CA GLU A 33 -4.09 8.82 -21.91
C GLU A 33 -3.37 9.43 -23.12
N THR A 34 -3.50 10.75 -23.33
CA THR A 34 -2.84 11.47 -24.44
C THR A 34 -1.40 11.87 -24.16
N GLU A 35 -0.92 11.72 -22.91
CA GLU A 35 0.41 12.18 -22.53
C GLU A 35 1.50 11.40 -23.30
N PRO A 36 2.45 12.11 -23.96
CA PRO A 36 3.51 11.47 -24.69
C PRO A 36 4.39 10.63 -23.76
N HIS A 37 4.81 9.46 -24.25
CA HIS A 37 5.55 8.47 -23.48
C HIS A 37 7.07 8.64 -23.61
N GLU A 38 7.52 9.74 -24.20
CA GLU A 38 8.92 9.99 -24.50
C GLU A 38 9.71 10.22 -23.20
N GLY A 39 10.77 9.43 -22.99
CA GLY A 39 11.60 9.47 -21.78
C GLY A 39 11.06 8.70 -20.56
N LYS A 40 9.84 8.14 -20.60
CA LYS A 40 9.26 7.35 -19.50
C LYS A 40 9.38 5.85 -19.77
N ARG A 41 9.48 5.03 -18.72
CA ARG A 41 9.37 3.57 -18.88
C ARG A 41 7.94 3.19 -19.24
N LYS A 42 7.77 2.12 -20.03
CA LYS A 42 6.45 1.60 -20.44
C LYS A 42 5.46 1.43 -19.27
N VAL A 43 5.96 1.00 -18.10
CA VAL A 43 5.15 0.82 -16.89
C VAL A 43 4.80 2.14 -16.20
N GLU A 44 5.69 3.13 -16.26
CA GLU A 44 5.55 4.43 -15.61
C GLU A 44 4.48 5.29 -16.31
N SER A 45 4.34 5.13 -17.63
CA SER A 45 3.26 5.76 -18.42
C SER A 45 1.86 5.39 -17.91
N LEU A 46 1.70 4.21 -17.28
CA LEU A 46 0.39 3.73 -16.79
C LEU A 46 0.09 4.19 -15.35
N TRP A 47 1.08 4.67 -14.60
CA TRP A 47 0.89 5.04 -13.19
C TRP A 47 -0.14 6.17 -12.98
N PRO A 48 -0.16 7.24 -13.81
CA PRO A 48 -1.18 8.29 -13.70
C PRO A 48 -2.60 7.75 -13.86
N ILE A 49 -2.80 6.80 -14.78
CA ILE A 49 -4.11 6.18 -15.05
C ILE A 49 -4.62 5.46 -13.79
N PHE A 50 -3.78 4.62 -13.16
CA PHE A 50 -4.15 3.94 -11.92
C PHE A 50 -4.41 4.90 -10.76
N ARG A 51 -3.65 6.00 -10.68
CA ARG A 51 -3.83 7.04 -9.66
C ARG A 51 -5.18 7.73 -9.79
N ILE A 52 -5.56 8.13 -11.01
CA ILE A 52 -6.84 8.81 -11.27
C ILE A 52 -8.01 7.85 -11.06
N HIS A 53 -7.88 6.60 -11.51
CA HIS A 53 -8.90 5.56 -11.25
C HIS A 53 -9.14 5.33 -9.75
N HIS A 54 -8.06 5.25 -8.97
CA HIS A 54 -8.13 5.15 -7.51
C HIS A 54 -8.82 6.38 -6.91
N GLN A 55 -8.41 7.58 -7.32
CA GLN A 55 -8.97 8.85 -6.82
C GLN A 55 -10.47 8.95 -7.10
N LYS A 56 -10.89 8.63 -8.33
CA LYS A 56 -12.32 8.65 -8.73
C LYS A 56 -13.16 7.68 -7.92
N THR A 57 -12.68 6.44 -7.76
CA THR A 57 -13.37 5.43 -6.94
C THR A 57 -13.41 5.86 -5.47
N ARG A 58 -12.34 6.49 -4.97
CA ARG A 58 -12.26 6.94 -3.57
C ARG A 58 -13.19 8.10 -3.27
N TYR A 59 -13.32 9.04 -4.20
CA TYR A 59 -14.27 10.15 -4.09
C TYR A 59 -15.70 9.65 -3.86
N ILE A 60 -16.16 8.71 -4.69
CA ILE A 60 -17.50 8.10 -4.58
C ILE A 60 -17.63 7.30 -3.27
N PHE A 61 -16.59 6.57 -2.88
CA PHE A 61 -16.56 5.82 -1.63
C PHE A 61 -16.71 6.73 -0.40
N ASP A 62 -15.96 7.82 -0.35
CA ASP A 62 -15.98 8.76 0.78
C ASP A 62 -17.33 9.50 0.87
N LEU A 63 -17.96 9.84 -0.27
CA LEU A 63 -19.29 10.44 -0.29
C LEU A 63 -20.39 9.52 0.23
N PHE A 64 -20.31 8.21 -0.05
CA PHE A 64 -21.32 7.25 0.39
C PHE A 64 -21.07 6.74 1.82
N TYR A 65 -19.86 6.30 2.16
CA TYR A 65 -19.57 5.65 3.44
C TYR A 65 -19.24 6.61 4.58
N LYS A 66 -18.51 7.70 4.30
CA LYS A 66 -18.10 8.67 5.34
C LYS A 66 -19.09 9.81 5.48
N ARG A 67 -19.30 10.56 4.39
CA ARG A 67 -20.16 11.77 4.40
C ARG A 67 -21.65 11.46 4.26
N LYS A 68 -22.02 10.30 3.69
CA LYS A 68 -23.40 9.88 3.42
C LYS A 68 -24.25 10.92 2.68
N ALA A 69 -23.64 11.67 1.76
CA ALA A 69 -24.29 12.72 0.98
C ALA A 69 -25.04 12.20 -0.26
N ILE A 70 -24.85 10.92 -0.59
CA ILE A 70 -25.35 10.28 -1.80
C ILE A 70 -26.39 9.20 -1.43
N SER A 71 -27.48 9.13 -2.20
CA SER A 71 -28.47 8.04 -2.11
C SER A 71 -27.90 6.71 -2.61
N ARG A 72 -28.47 5.59 -2.14
CA ARG A 72 -28.04 4.26 -2.59
C ARG A 72 -28.22 4.07 -4.09
N GLU A 73 -29.28 4.64 -4.67
CA GLU A 73 -29.57 4.53 -6.10
C GLU A 73 -28.51 5.22 -6.96
N LEU A 74 -28.09 6.42 -6.57
CA LEU A 74 -27.04 7.17 -7.26
C LEU A 74 -25.68 6.45 -7.14
N TYR A 75 -25.37 5.87 -5.98
CA TYR A 75 -24.17 5.07 -5.80
C TYR A 75 -24.15 3.83 -6.72
N GLU A 76 -25.25 3.10 -6.82
CA GLU A 76 -25.38 1.94 -7.71
C GLU A 76 -25.33 2.34 -9.19
N TYR A 77 -25.88 3.51 -9.54
CA TYR A 77 -25.76 4.10 -10.87
C TYR A 77 -24.29 4.40 -11.22
N CYS A 78 -23.53 5.01 -10.31
CA CYS A 78 -22.11 5.30 -10.51
C CYS A 78 -21.26 4.03 -10.75
N ILE A 79 -21.60 2.92 -10.08
CA ILE A 79 -20.94 1.63 -10.32
C ILE A 79 -21.32 1.07 -11.69
N ARG A 80 -22.59 1.16 -12.08
CA ARG A 80 -23.11 0.62 -13.34
C ARG A 80 -22.54 1.31 -14.58
N GLU A 81 -22.40 2.64 -14.52
CA GLU A 81 -21.77 3.45 -15.57
C GLU A 81 -20.23 3.37 -15.57
N GLY A 82 -19.64 2.72 -14.55
CA GLY A 82 -18.20 2.55 -14.44
C GLY A 82 -17.47 3.84 -14.07
N TYR A 83 -18.07 4.69 -13.23
CA TYR A 83 -17.35 5.76 -12.54
C TYR A 83 -16.57 5.22 -11.34
N ALA A 84 -17.09 4.19 -10.66
CA ALA A 84 -16.43 3.53 -9.54
C ALA A 84 -16.24 2.02 -9.78
N ASP A 85 -15.14 1.46 -9.29
CA ASP A 85 -14.89 0.02 -9.34
C ASP A 85 -15.48 -0.70 -8.12
N LYS A 86 -16.47 -1.57 -8.38
CA LYS A 86 -17.12 -2.41 -7.37
C LYS A 86 -16.13 -3.30 -6.62
N ASN A 87 -15.17 -3.87 -7.32
CA ASN A 87 -14.23 -4.83 -6.75
C ASN A 87 -13.23 -4.14 -5.82
N LEU A 88 -12.75 -2.96 -6.21
CA LEU A 88 -11.85 -2.16 -5.38
C LEU A 88 -12.55 -1.70 -4.10
N ILE A 89 -13.80 -1.21 -4.20
CA ILE A 89 -14.59 -0.81 -3.04
C ILE A 89 -14.85 -2.00 -2.10
N ALA A 90 -15.14 -3.18 -2.64
CA ALA A 90 -15.33 -4.38 -1.84
C ALA A 90 -14.08 -4.75 -1.02
N LYS A 91 -12.87 -4.46 -1.55
CA LYS A 91 -11.62 -4.65 -0.81
C LYS A 91 -11.43 -3.60 0.28
N TRP A 92 -11.75 -2.33 0.03
CA TRP A 92 -11.62 -1.27 1.04
C TRP A 92 -12.49 -1.47 2.29
N LYS A 93 -13.58 -2.24 2.17
CA LYS A 93 -14.42 -2.64 3.33
C LYS A 93 -13.77 -3.70 4.22
N LYS A 94 -12.75 -4.42 3.73
CA LYS A 94 -12.07 -5.47 4.49
C LYS A 94 -10.96 -4.87 5.33
N GLN A 95 -10.82 -5.35 6.56
CA GLN A 95 -9.76 -4.92 7.46
C GLN A 95 -8.37 -5.15 6.85
N GLY A 96 -7.49 -4.15 6.97
CA GLY A 96 -6.13 -4.18 6.40
C GLY A 96 -6.03 -3.84 4.91
N TYR A 97 -7.15 -3.62 4.20
CA TYR A 97 -7.16 -3.22 2.78
C TYR A 97 -7.74 -1.82 2.55
N GLU A 98 -7.97 -1.03 3.58
CA GLU A 98 -8.64 0.29 3.52
C GLU A 98 -7.99 1.31 2.56
N ASN A 99 -6.68 1.21 2.38
CA ASN A 99 -5.86 2.09 1.54
C ASN A 99 -5.20 1.35 0.37
N LEU A 100 -5.88 0.34 -0.18
CA LEU A 100 -5.36 -0.44 -1.30
C LEU A 100 -5.21 0.42 -2.58
N CYS A 101 -4.03 0.34 -3.22
CA CYS A 101 -3.69 1.01 -4.49
C CYS A 101 -4.59 0.59 -5.64
N CYS A 102 -4.50 -0.68 -6.04
CA CYS A 102 -5.24 -1.27 -7.16
C CYS A 102 -5.39 -2.78 -6.96
N LEU A 103 -6.23 -3.42 -7.78
CA LEU A 103 -6.45 -4.87 -7.72
C LEU A 103 -5.22 -5.67 -8.16
N ARG A 104 -4.37 -5.13 -9.04
CA ARG A 104 -3.11 -5.78 -9.46
C ARG A 104 -2.13 -5.94 -8.29
N CYS A 105 -2.12 -5.00 -7.33
CA CYS A 105 -1.23 -5.05 -6.17
C CYS A 105 -1.43 -6.29 -5.28
N ILE A 106 -2.61 -6.92 -5.32
CA ILE A 106 -2.99 -8.07 -4.48
C ILE A 106 -3.13 -9.36 -5.28
N GLN A 107 -2.94 -9.30 -6.60
CA GLN A 107 -3.13 -10.44 -7.47
C GLN A 107 -1.85 -11.25 -7.52
N THR A 108 -1.85 -12.43 -6.88
CA THR A 108 -0.68 -13.32 -6.83
C THR A 108 -0.31 -13.90 -8.20
N ARG A 109 -1.25 -13.92 -9.16
CA ARG A 109 -1.01 -14.41 -10.52
C ARG A 109 -0.20 -13.45 -11.38
N ASP A 110 -0.14 -12.17 -11.00
CA ASP A 110 0.55 -11.13 -11.78
C ASP A 110 2.05 -11.04 -11.41
N THR A 111 2.50 -11.81 -10.41
CA THR A 111 3.89 -11.85 -9.95
C THR A 111 4.52 -13.23 -10.17
N ASN A 112 5.81 -13.26 -10.48
CA ASN A 112 6.52 -14.52 -10.78
C ASN A 112 6.54 -15.50 -9.61
N PHE A 113 6.55 -15.00 -8.37
CA PHE A 113 6.68 -15.81 -7.16
C PHE A 113 5.35 -16.05 -6.43
N GLY A 114 4.21 -15.71 -7.02
CA GLY A 114 2.91 -15.93 -6.38
C GLY A 114 2.67 -15.06 -5.15
N THR A 115 3.39 -13.95 -4.99
CA THR A 115 3.33 -13.06 -3.82
C THR A 115 2.64 -11.73 -4.13
N ASN A 116 2.25 -10.99 -3.09
CA ASN A 116 1.71 -9.64 -3.22
C ASN A 116 2.79 -8.62 -3.61
N CYS A 117 2.38 -7.49 -4.18
CA CYS A 117 3.31 -6.43 -4.56
C CYS A 117 3.96 -5.76 -3.33
N ILE A 118 5.17 -5.24 -3.51
CA ILE A 118 5.94 -4.47 -2.51
C ILE A 118 5.15 -3.30 -1.91
N CYS A 119 4.20 -2.73 -2.67
CA CYS A 119 3.30 -1.66 -2.19
C CYS A 119 2.47 -2.05 -0.95
N ARG A 120 2.33 -3.35 -0.66
CA ARG A 120 1.61 -3.86 0.52
C ARG A 120 2.50 -4.02 1.75
N VAL A 121 3.81 -3.86 1.61
CA VAL A 121 4.74 -4.03 2.73
C VAL A 121 4.78 -2.74 3.56
N PRO A 122 4.58 -2.82 4.90
CA PRO A 122 4.71 -1.66 5.78
C PRO A 122 6.09 -1.02 5.68
N LYS A 123 6.14 0.31 5.62
CA LYS A 123 7.40 1.05 5.45
C LYS A 123 8.45 0.72 6.52
N GLY A 124 8.04 0.58 7.78
CA GLY A 124 8.95 0.24 8.88
C GLY A 124 9.73 -1.07 8.70
N LYS A 125 9.24 -2.03 7.89
CA LYS A 125 9.97 -3.26 7.58
C LYS A 125 10.99 -3.10 6.44
N LEU A 126 10.88 -2.04 5.63
CA LEU A 126 11.78 -1.75 4.52
C LEU A 126 13.07 -1.04 4.96
N GLU A 127 12.99 -0.26 6.05
CA GLU A 127 14.09 0.56 6.58
C GLU A 127 15.16 -0.29 7.27
N VAL A 128 14.72 -1.38 7.91
CA VAL A 128 15.55 -2.36 8.60
C VAL A 128 16.63 -2.93 7.67
N VAL A 129 16.27 -3.25 6.42
CA VAL A 129 17.23 -3.78 5.43
C VAL A 129 18.30 -2.76 5.06
N ARG A 130 17.93 -1.48 4.95
CA ARG A 130 18.90 -0.41 4.64
C ARG A 130 19.81 -0.14 5.83
N ALA A 131 19.28 -0.17 7.05
CA ALA A 131 20.06 0.01 8.27
C ALA A 131 21.09 -1.13 8.47
N TYR A 132 20.70 -2.39 8.28
CA TYR A 132 21.65 -3.51 8.38
C TYR A 132 22.75 -3.45 7.33
N LEU A 133 22.42 -3.08 6.09
CA LEU A 133 23.43 -2.91 5.05
C LEU A 133 24.41 -1.78 5.40
N PHE A 134 23.90 -0.68 6.00
CA PHE A 134 24.74 0.43 6.43
C PHE A 134 25.64 0.05 7.60
N ILE A 135 25.10 -0.68 8.59
CA ILE A 135 25.89 -1.21 9.72
C ILE A 135 26.96 -2.17 9.19
N TYR A 136 26.61 -3.07 8.27
CA TYR A 136 27.55 -4.02 7.68
C TYR A 136 28.65 -3.33 6.87
N LEU A 137 28.30 -2.35 6.04
CA LEU A 137 29.30 -1.59 5.28
C LEU A 137 30.17 -0.74 6.20
N PHE A 138 29.60 -0.16 7.25
CA PHE A 138 30.34 0.63 8.23
C PHE A 138 31.30 -0.24 9.05
N THR A 139 30.87 -1.43 9.50
CA THR A 139 31.76 -2.36 10.20
C THR A 139 32.85 -2.89 9.28
N VAL A 140 32.54 -3.25 8.04
CA VAL A 140 33.54 -3.66 7.04
C VAL A 140 34.53 -2.53 6.74
N PHE A 141 34.07 -1.29 6.61
CA PHE A 141 34.93 -0.13 6.41
C PHE A 141 35.88 0.12 7.59
N ILE A 142 35.38 0.04 8.83
CA ILE A 142 36.21 0.15 10.05
C ILE A 142 37.24 -0.99 10.12
N ILE A 143 36.86 -2.23 9.80
CA ILE A 143 37.78 -3.38 9.76
C ILE A 143 38.89 -3.17 8.71
N ILE A 144 38.53 -2.67 7.53
CA ILE A 144 39.51 -2.36 6.46
C ILE A 144 40.45 -1.23 6.90
N LEU A 145 39.94 -0.17 7.54
CA LEU A 145 40.77 0.90 8.10
C LEU A 145 41.74 0.37 9.16
N GLN A 146 41.28 -0.50 10.06
CA GLN A 146 42.13 -1.15 11.07
C GLN A 146 43.24 -2.01 10.43
N TYR A 147 42.94 -2.69 9.32
CA TYR A 147 43.92 -3.52 8.60
C TYR A 147 44.95 -2.67 7.83
N LEU A 148 44.53 -1.54 7.24
CA LEU A 148 45.40 -0.62 6.52
C LEU A 148 46.26 0.24 7.46
N SER A 149 45.78 0.55 8.67
CA SER A 149 46.51 1.32 9.68
C SER A 149 47.48 0.47 10.49
N ASN A 150 48.15 -0.52 9.88
CA ASN A 150 49.10 -1.43 10.50
C ASN A 150 50.22 -0.65 11.23
N THR A 151 49.93 -0.29 12.47
CA THR A 151 50.80 0.40 13.43
C THR A 151 50.59 -0.34 14.75
N PRO A 152 51.67 -0.74 15.44
CA PRO A 152 51.60 -1.63 16.59
C PRO A 152 51.07 -0.88 17.81
N LYS A 153 49.75 -0.67 17.88
CA LYS A 153 49.04 -0.25 19.11
C LYS A 153 47.71 -0.99 19.22
N VAL A 154 47.77 -2.32 19.06
CA VAL A 154 46.64 -3.26 19.20
C VAL A 154 46.16 -3.40 20.67
N ALA A 155 46.77 -2.70 21.63
CA ALA A 155 46.51 -2.89 23.05
C ALA A 155 45.30 -2.12 23.62
N ILE A 156 44.76 -1.10 22.94
CA ILE A 156 43.76 -0.20 23.56
C ILE A 156 42.31 -0.54 23.17
N PHE A 157 42.07 -1.16 22.00
CA PHE A 157 40.68 -1.42 21.57
C PHE A 157 40.09 -2.74 22.09
N LEU A 158 40.93 -3.70 22.49
CA LEU A 158 40.47 -4.95 23.12
C LEU A 158 39.93 -4.76 24.55
N ALA A 159 40.21 -3.63 25.20
CA ALA A 159 39.73 -3.33 26.55
C ALA A 159 38.31 -2.71 26.59
N LEU A 160 37.78 -2.24 25.45
CA LEU A 160 36.44 -1.63 25.38
C LEU A 160 35.41 -2.46 24.60
N SER A 161 35.80 -3.64 24.11
CA SER A 161 34.95 -4.53 23.32
C SER A 161 33.84 -5.29 24.11
N PRO A 162 33.98 -5.63 25.41
CA PRO A 162 32.90 -6.38 26.09
C PRO A 162 31.64 -5.55 26.37
N ALA A 163 31.71 -4.20 26.36
CA ALA A 163 30.55 -3.33 26.57
C ALA A 163 29.66 -3.18 25.32
N LEU A 164 30.24 -3.25 24.12
CA LEU A 164 29.48 -3.16 22.86
C LEU A 164 28.85 -4.51 22.49
N HIS A 165 29.48 -5.64 22.85
CA HIS A 165 28.90 -6.96 22.62
C HIS A 165 27.72 -7.28 23.55
N THR A 166 27.72 -6.75 24.77
CA THR A 166 26.57 -6.83 25.68
C THR A 166 25.43 -5.92 25.24
N PHE A 167 25.70 -4.74 24.67
CA PHE A 167 24.66 -3.89 24.07
C PHE A 167 24.01 -4.55 22.84
N PHE A 168 24.81 -5.15 21.95
CA PHE A 168 24.30 -5.84 20.75
C PHE A 168 23.55 -7.14 21.09
N SER A 169 23.93 -7.84 22.17
CA SER A 169 23.23 -9.05 22.64
C SER A 169 21.88 -8.72 23.31
N ILE A 170 21.79 -7.62 24.07
CA ILE A 170 20.54 -7.21 24.74
C ILE A 170 19.49 -6.71 23.73
N GLU A 171 19.87 -5.99 22.67
CA GLU A 171 18.95 -5.61 21.60
C GLU A 171 18.56 -6.79 20.69
N SER A 172 19.48 -7.73 20.44
CA SER A 172 19.17 -8.95 19.68
C SER A 172 18.14 -9.84 20.41
N CYS A 173 18.19 -9.92 21.75
CA CYS A 173 17.19 -10.64 22.54
C CYS A 173 15.80 -9.97 22.51
N LYS A 174 15.72 -8.63 22.43
CA LYS A 174 14.44 -7.92 22.22
C LYS A 174 13.88 -8.11 20.81
N LEU A 175 14.73 -8.25 19.79
CA LEU A 175 14.31 -8.55 18.42
C LEU A 175 13.90 -10.03 18.21
N ALA A 176 14.49 -10.97 18.95
CA ALA A 176 14.04 -12.37 18.99
C ALA A 176 12.63 -12.51 19.61
N ALA A 177 12.30 -11.68 20.61
CA ALA A 177 10.96 -11.65 21.21
C ALA A 177 9.88 -11.08 20.26
N ILE A 178 10.26 -10.33 19.22
CA ILE A 178 9.33 -9.79 18.20
C ILE A 178 9.09 -10.79 17.06
N SER A 179 9.93 -11.81 16.93
CA SER A 179 9.87 -12.80 15.83
C SER A 179 9.12 -14.08 16.16
N PHE A 180 8.60 -14.26 17.38
CA PHE A 180 7.63 -15.30 17.72
C PHE A 180 6.49 -14.76 18.60
N PRO A 181 5.42 -14.22 17.97
CA PRO A 181 4.08 -14.33 18.53
C PRO A 181 3.16 -14.98 17.49
N ASP A 182 3.43 -16.22 17.12
CA ASP A 182 2.31 -17.10 16.78
C ASP A 182 1.84 -17.71 18.10
N TYR A 183 0.52 -17.62 18.33
CA TYR A 183 -0.22 -18.37 19.35
C TYR A 183 -0.38 -17.70 20.73
N MET A 184 -1.39 -16.84 20.87
CA MET A 184 -2.34 -16.73 22.01
C MET A 184 -3.00 -15.33 21.98
N ASP A 185 -4.12 -15.19 21.28
CA ASP A 185 -5.24 -14.40 21.79
C ASP A 185 -6.57 -14.86 21.14
N SER A 186 -6.93 -16.11 21.44
CA SER A 186 -8.32 -16.51 21.52
C SER A 186 -8.92 -15.86 22.76
N GLY A 187 -9.53 -14.69 22.61
CA GLY A 187 -9.90 -13.88 23.76
C GLY A 187 -10.98 -12.83 23.56
N ASN A 188 -11.91 -12.98 22.60
CA ASN A 188 -13.24 -12.40 22.78
C ASN A 188 -14.30 -13.11 21.93
N GLN A 189 -14.91 -14.15 22.50
CA GLN A 189 -16.24 -14.60 22.11
C GLN A 189 -17.26 -13.55 22.54
N THR A 190 -18.04 -13.03 21.59
CA THR A 190 -19.50 -12.87 21.78
C THR A 190 -20.22 -12.77 20.43
N VAL A 191 -20.78 -13.92 20.04
CA VAL A 191 -22.11 -14.17 19.46
C VAL A 191 -22.51 -13.55 18.10
N LYS A 192 -22.57 -14.41 17.07
CA LYS A 192 -23.84 -14.91 16.47
C LYS A 192 -23.60 -16.10 15.55
N GLY A 193 -24.25 -17.21 15.87
CA GLY A 193 -24.24 -18.47 15.14
C GLY A 193 -25.25 -18.52 13.96
N PRO A 194 -25.76 -19.71 13.59
CA PRO A 194 -25.54 -20.27 12.26
C PRO A 194 -26.78 -20.24 11.35
N CYS A 195 -26.54 -20.07 10.05
CA CYS A 195 -27.37 -20.53 8.94
C CYS A 195 -26.52 -20.34 7.67
N GLY A 196 -26.36 -21.27 6.73
CA GLY A 196 -27.14 -22.44 6.38
C GLY A 196 -27.24 -22.46 4.85
N THR A 197 -26.84 -23.59 4.26
CA THR A 197 -27.23 -24.12 2.94
C THR A 197 -26.92 -23.36 1.64
N GLY A 198 -26.39 -24.13 0.67
CA GLY A 198 -26.18 -23.79 -0.73
C GLY A 198 -25.13 -24.72 -1.32
#